data_AF-A0A935PPY4-F1
#
_entry.id   AF-A0A935PPY4-F1
#
_cell.length_a   1.000
_cell.length_b   1.000
_cell.length_c   1.000
_cell.angle_alpha   90.00
_cell.angle_beta   90.00
_cell.angle_gamma   90.00
#
_symmetry.space_group_name_H-M   'P 1'
#
loop_
_entity.id
_entity.type
_entity.pdbx_description
1 polymer ?
#
loop_
_entity_poly.entity_id
_entity_poly.type
_entity_poly.pdbx_seq_one_letter_code
_entity_poly.pdbx_strand_id
1 'polypeptide(L)'
;MRFEPTPEALADRLAAIDAAEYARTRNFVDGAVTRLSPWITHGFIELPHLVEGLRARFPPESLHKFLEELAWREFFHHVWRTRGTAILKDLGPAPWGGDYAKEVPQDVLTASTGVPAIDATVRRLHEMGWIHNHPRLWLASYLVHVRKVHWRAGADWMYGHLLDGDLASNHLSWQWVAGTFSTKPYLFNAENVAKYAPALASPGTVIDATYEALGLRAATQPDAGPEPKRPEPCDAPPLLPEAPGIRHSAIPPRFAAGSTVALVHPWCLGEVPPSDGALAVFHAPFHERYRWSARRFGFVATRMRAMTNAEPWFGDVKALVKMNKGVRFVTTATMNTGYAKAFGEPNVDARAAKRFLPDPDEPCASFSAFRKRVGPIA
;
A
#
# COMPACT_ATOMS: atom_id res chain seq x y z
N MET A 1 -1.41 -17.95 -7.83
CA MET A 1 -2.45 -16.93 -8.13
C MET A 1 -1.76 -15.69 -8.70
N ARG A 2 -2.26 -15.10 -9.78
CA ARG A 2 -1.71 -13.89 -10.39
C ARG A 2 -2.69 -12.71 -10.26
N PHE A 3 -2.16 -11.49 -10.20
CA PHE A 3 -2.92 -10.24 -10.20
C PHE A 3 -2.85 -9.65 -11.61
N GLU A 4 -3.80 -10.05 -12.46
CA GLU A 4 -3.87 -9.54 -13.82
C GLU A 4 -4.47 -8.11 -13.81
N PRO A 5 -3.81 -7.11 -14.40
CA PRO A 5 -4.24 -5.71 -14.33
C PRO A 5 -5.35 -5.40 -15.35
N THR A 6 -6.42 -6.18 -15.37
CA THR A 6 -7.54 -6.02 -16.31
C THR A 6 -8.90 -5.85 -15.61
N PRO A 7 -9.90 -5.24 -16.27
CA PRO A 7 -11.27 -5.18 -15.77
C PRO A 7 -11.91 -6.56 -15.54
N GLU A 8 -11.60 -7.54 -16.39
CA GLU A 8 -12.15 -8.90 -16.30
C GLU A 8 -11.65 -9.60 -15.03
N ALA A 9 -10.35 -9.50 -14.74
CA ALA A 9 -9.78 -10.07 -13.52
C ALA A 9 -10.33 -9.39 -12.26
N LEU A 10 -10.64 -8.09 -12.31
CA LEU A 10 -11.35 -7.40 -11.24
C LEU A 10 -12.79 -7.92 -11.10
N ALA A 11 -13.52 -8.07 -12.20
CA ALA A 11 -14.89 -8.59 -12.21
C ALA A 11 -14.96 -10.00 -11.61
N ASP A 12 -14.03 -10.89 -11.99
CA ASP A 12 -13.91 -12.24 -11.44
C ASP A 12 -13.68 -12.21 -9.92
N ARG A 13 -12.82 -11.29 -9.44
CA ARG A 13 -12.57 -11.11 -8.01
C ARG A 13 -13.79 -10.60 -7.26
N LEU A 14 -14.53 -9.66 -7.84
CA LEU A 14 -15.77 -9.14 -7.28
C LEU A 14 -16.84 -10.24 -7.22
N ALA A 15 -16.99 -11.02 -8.29
CA ALA A 15 -17.91 -12.14 -8.36
C ALA A 15 -17.59 -13.22 -7.30
N ALA A 16 -16.32 -13.47 -7.02
CA ALA A 16 -15.89 -14.47 -6.04
C ALA A 16 -16.00 -14.05 -4.56
N ILE A 17 -16.45 -12.83 -4.25
CA ILE A 17 -16.58 -12.39 -2.85
C ILE A 17 -17.62 -13.22 -2.12
N ASP A 18 -17.26 -13.69 -0.93
CA ASP A 18 -18.17 -14.22 0.08
C ASP A 18 -18.00 -13.38 1.36
N ALA A 19 -18.98 -12.51 1.63
CA ALA A 19 -18.93 -11.58 2.76
C ALA A 19 -19.05 -12.28 4.12
N ALA A 20 -19.85 -13.36 4.20
CA ALA A 20 -20.05 -14.11 5.44
C ALA A 20 -18.78 -14.89 5.79
N GLU A 21 -18.18 -15.57 4.80
CA GLU A 21 -16.95 -16.31 5.02
C GLU A 21 -15.77 -15.38 5.31
N TYR A 22 -15.71 -14.23 4.64
CA TYR A 22 -14.75 -13.17 4.95
C TYR A 22 -14.85 -12.74 6.42
N ALA A 23 -16.07 -12.43 6.90
CA ALA A 23 -16.27 -11.99 8.28
C ALA A 23 -15.80 -13.05 9.30
N ARG A 24 -15.98 -14.34 8.98
CA ARG A 24 -15.60 -15.45 9.85
C ARG A 24 -14.11 -15.76 9.83
N THR A 25 -13.45 -15.65 8.68
CA THR A 25 -12.13 -16.27 8.46
C THR A 25 -11.00 -15.32 8.06
N ARG A 26 -11.25 -14.02 7.82
CA ARG A 26 -10.23 -13.04 7.34
C ARG A 26 -8.94 -12.91 8.15
N ASN A 27 -8.90 -13.42 9.38
CA ASN A 27 -7.69 -13.39 10.22
C ASN A 27 -6.78 -14.60 9.98
N PHE A 28 -7.30 -15.69 9.43
CA PHE A 28 -6.53 -16.88 9.06
C PHE A 28 -5.89 -16.65 7.69
N VAL A 29 -4.60 -16.97 7.54
CA VAL A 29 -3.83 -16.67 6.32
C VAL A 29 -4.35 -17.43 5.09
N ASP A 30 -4.96 -18.59 5.31
CA ASP A 30 -5.67 -19.41 4.34
C ASP A 30 -7.18 -19.14 4.26
N GLY A 31 -7.70 -18.22 5.08
CA GLY A 31 -9.10 -17.81 5.10
C GLY A 31 -9.52 -16.95 3.90
N ALA A 32 -10.82 -16.64 3.84
CA ALA A 32 -11.39 -15.83 2.79
C ALA A 32 -10.96 -14.37 2.90
N VAL A 33 -10.33 -13.87 1.83
CA VAL A 33 -10.00 -12.46 1.62
C VAL A 33 -10.29 -12.09 0.17
N THR A 34 -10.71 -10.85 -0.07
CA THR A 34 -11.14 -10.40 -1.41
C THR A 34 -9.98 -10.19 -2.38
N ARG A 35 -8.78 -9.89 -1.84
CA ARG A 35 -7.56 -9.58 -2.62
C ARG A 35 -7.75 -8.43 -3.62
N LEU A 36 -8.72 -7.54 -3.39
CA LEU A 36 -9.04 -6.41 -4.27
C LEU A 36 -8.06 -5.24 -4.16
N SER A 37 -7.19 -5.23 -3.15
CA SER A 37 -6.36 -4.08 -2.81
C SER A 37 -5.49 -3.55 -3.96
N PRO A 38 -4.90 -4.35 -4.87
CA PRO A 38 -4.16 -3.80 -6.01
C PRO A 38 -5.04 -2.97 -6.96
N TRP A 39 -6.26 -3.43 -7.24
CA TRP A 39 -7.20 -2.71 -8.10
C TRP A 39 -7.75 -1.45 -7.43
N ILE A 40 -8.06 -1.52 -6.13
CA ILE A 40 -8.54 -0.37 -5.35
C ILE A 40 -7.46 0.70 -5.23
N THR A 41 -6.21 0.34 -4.90
CA THR A 41 -5.10 1.29 -4.77
C THR A 41 -4.86 2.05 -6.07
N HIS A 42 -4.98 1.36 -7.21
CA HIS A 42 -4.74 1.95 -8.52
C HIS A 42 -5.98 2.55 -9.18
N GLY A 43 -7.14 2.55 -8.51
CA GLY A 43 -8.34 3.25 -8.97
C GLY A 43 -9.08 2.57 -10.12
N PHE A 44 -8.94 1.25 -10.30
CA PHE A 44 -9.71 0.51 -11.31
C PHE A 44 -11.22 0.55 -11.04
N ILE A 45 -11.59 0.66 -9.76
CA ILE A 45 -12.97 0.83 -9.30
C ILE A 45 -13.00 1.92 -8.24
N GLU A 46 -13.95 2.83 -8.38
CA GLU A 46 -14.20 3.84 -7.36
C GLU A 46 -14.84 3.20 -6.13
N LEU A 47 -14.37 3.59 -4.95
CA LEU A 47 -14.80 2.97 -3.70
C LEU A 47 -16.32 3.06 -3.47
N PRO A 48 -17.02 4.16 -3.81
CA PRO A 48 -18.48 4.20 -3.74
C PRO A 48 -19.19 3.15 -4.60
N HIS A 49 -18.75 2.98 -5.85
CA HIS A 49 -19.34 2.00 -6.77
C HIS A 49 -19.11 0.56 -6.27
N LEU A 50 -17.92 0.29 -5.70
CA LEU A 50 -17.66 -0.99 -5.04
C LEU A 50 -18.66 -1.24 -3.90
N VAL A 51 -18.83 -0.27 -3.00
CA VAL A 51 -19.70 -0.40 -1.84
C VAL A 51 -21.17 -0.54 -2.25
N GLU A 52 -21.62 0.23 -3.23
CA GLU A 52 -22.97 0.11 -3.79
C GLU A 52 -23.23 -1.29 -4.34
N GLY A 53 -22.31 -1.82 -5.16
CA GLY A 53 -22.41 -3.18 -5.69
C GLY A 53 -22.41 -4.26 -4.61
N LEU A 54 -21.64 -4.07 -3.53
CA LEU A 54 -21.65 -4.98 -2.38
C LEU A 54 -22.99 -4.94 -1.63
N ARG A 55 -23.52 -3.74 -1.35
CA ARG A 55 -24.81 -3.57 -0.66
C ARG A 55 -25.99 -4.14 -1.46
N ALA A 56 -25.91 -4.08 -2.79
CA ALA A 56 -26.91 -4.70 -3.65
C ALA A 56 -26.88 -6.23 -3.61
N ARG A 57 -25.73 -6.84 -3.25
CA ARG A 57 -25.50 -8.29 -3.32
C ARG A 57 -25.60 -9.01 -1.98
N PHE A 58 -25.24 -8.36 -0.88
CA PHE A 58 -25.09 -9.01 0.42
C PHE A 58 -25.90 -8.30 1.51
N PRO A 59 -26.42 -9.04 2.51
CA PRO A 59 -27.12 -8.44 3.63
C PRO A 59 -26.16 -7.60 4.50
N PRO A 60 -26.64 -6.48 5.09
CA PRO A 60 -25.81 -5.55 5.85
C PRO A 60 -24.94 -6.20 6.95
N GLU A 61 -25.48 -7.20 7.63
CA GLU A 61 -24.82 -7.91 8.75
C GLU A 61 -23.56 -8.64 8.28
N SER A 62 -23.63 -9.27 7.10
CA SER A 62 -22.48 -9.98 6.51
C SER A 62 -21.42 -9.02 5.97
N LEU A 63 -21.83 -7.83 5.52
CA LEU A 63 -20.94 -6.81 4.96
C LEU A 63 -20.20 -6.00 6.00
N HIS A 64 -20.73 -5.90 7.22
CA HIS A 64 -20.22 -4.98 8.24
C HIS A 64 -18.71 -5.06 8.39
N LYS A 65 -18.16 -6.27 8.54
CA LYS A 65 -16.71 -6.47 8.67
C LYS A 65 -15.92 -6.08 7.44
N PHE A 66 -16.46 -6.25 6.24
CA PHE A 66 -15.77 -5.81 5.04
C PHE A 66 -15.79 -4.28 4.92
N LEU A 67 -16.93 -3.64 5.20
CA LEU A 67 -17.05 -2.19 5.17
C LEU A 67 -16.20 -1.51 6.27
N GLU A 68 -16.01 -2.13 7.43
CA GLU A 68 -15.08 -1.65 8.46
C GLU A 68 -13.63 -1.57 7.94
N GLU A 69 -13.22 -2.52 7.10
CA GLU A 69 -11.86 -2.57 6.54
C GLU A 69 -11.65 -1.54 5.43
N LEU A 70 -12.70 -1.25 4.65
CA LEU A 70 -12.69 -0.11 3.74
C LEU A 70 -12.67 1.22 4.51
N ALA A 71 -13.36 1.29 5.66
CA ALA A 71 -13.34 2.46 6.53
C ALA A 71 -11.95 2.69 7.15
N TRP A 72 -11.17 1.63 7.44
CA TRP A 72 -9.78 1.76 7.89
C TRP A 72 -8.91 2.47 6.85
N ARG A 73 -9.08 2.14 5.57
CA ARG A 73 -8.40 2.85 4.47
C ARG A 73 -8.81 4.33 4.42
N GLU A 74 -10.10 4.63 4.54
CA GLU A 74 -10.61 6.01 4.58
C GLU A 74 -10.04 6.80 5.77
N PHE A 75 -9.92 6.16 6.95
CA PHE A 75 -9.30 6.75 8.13
C PHE A 75 -7.82 7.07 7.90
N PHE A 76 -7.03 6.14 7.37
CA PHE A 76 -5.63 6.42 7.06
C PHE A 76 -5.48 7.53 6.02
N HIS A 77 -6.36 7.58 5.03
CA HIS A 77 -6.40 8.68 4.06
C HIS A 77 -6.78 10.02 4.72
N HIS A 78 -7.70 10.02 5.68
CA HIS A 78 -8.02 11.21 6.49
C HIS A 78 -6.80 11.70 7.29
N VAL A 79 -6.07 10.79 7.94
CA VAL A 79 -4.84 11.13 8.65
C VAL A 79 -3.80 11.70 7.69
N TRP A 80 -3.66 11.14 6.49
CA TRP A 80 -2.74 11.67 5.48
C TRP A 80 -3.15 13.07 5.01
N ARG A 81 -4.44 13.34 4.77
CA ARG A 81 -4.90 14.68 4.39
C ARG A 81 -4.63 15.72 5.47
N THR A 82 -4.90 15.38 6.73
CA THR A 82 -4.75 16.30 7.86
C THR A 82 -3.30 16.51 8.29
N ARG A 83 -2.44 15.49 8.13
CA ARG A 83 -1.03 15.53 8.57
C ARG A 83 -0.04 15.76 7.42
N GLY A 84 -0.48 15.64 6.17
CA GLY A 84 0.36 15.77 4.99
C GLY A 84 1.59 14.86 5.06
N THR A 85 2.78 15.40 4.80
CA THR A 85 4.03 14.63 4.89
C THR A 85 4.46 14.29 6.31
N ALA A 86 3.73 14.68 7.37
CA ALA A 86 4.10 14.27 8.73
C ALA A 86 3.88 12.76 8.96
N ILE A 87 3.03 12.07 8.17
CA ILE A 87 2.90 10.60 8.20
C ILE A 87 4.20 9.86 7.86
N LEU A 88 5.20 10.60 7.36
CA LEU A 88 6.50 10.10 6.96
C LEU A 88 7.52 10.11 8.11
N LYS A 89 7.14 10.68 9.25
CA LYS A 89 7.90 10.76 10.50
C LYS A 89 7.05 10.18 11.62
N ASP A 90 7.67 9.99 12.78
CA ASP A 90 6.99 9.53 13.98
C ASP A 90 5.87 10.51 14.36
N LEU A 91 4.64 10.02 14.41
CA LEU A 91 3.47 10.82 14.82
C LEU A 91 3.36 10.95 16.35
N GLY A 92 4.08 10.12 17.08
CA GLY A 92 4.17 10.08 18.53
C GLY A 92 5.50 9.43 18.95
N PRO A 93 5.90 9.56 20.22
CA PRO A 93 7.15 8.98 20.69
C PRO A 93 7.15 7.46 20.50
N ALA A 94 8.30 6.89 20.12
CA ALA A 94 8.47 5.45 20.12
C ALA A 94 8.27 4.91 21.54
N PRO A 95 7.51 3.80 21.73
CA PRO A 95 7.22 3.27 23.06
C PRO A 95 8.48 2.74 23.75
N TRP A 96 9.46 2.32 22.96
CA TRP A 96 10.76 1.83 23.42
C TRP A 96 11.86 2.67 22.77
N GLY A 97 12.69 3.29 23.62
CA GLY A 97 13.89 4.00 23.16
C GLY A 97 14.94 3.03 22.63
N GLY A 98 15.98 3.58 21.98
CA GLY A 98 17.09 2.79 21.44
C GLY A 98 17.47 3.22 20.03
N ASP A 99 18.62 2.75 19.57
CA ASP A 99 19.12 3.03 18.23
C ASP A 99 18.47 2.08 17.23
N TYR A 100 17.66 2.64 16.34
CA TYR A 100 17.01 1.89 15.27
C TYR A 100 17.80 2.00 13.96
N ALA A 101 18.08 0.86 13.34
CA ALA A 101 18.69 0.78 12.01
C ALA A 101 17.76 1.43 10.96
N LYS A 102 18.36 2.13 9.98
CA LYS A 102 17.62 2.84 8.92
C LYS A 102 17.50 2.05 7.62
N GLU A 103 17.96 0.81 7.63
CA GLU A 103 17.94 -0.10 6.49
C GLU A 103 17.40 -1.46 6.93
N VAL A 104 16.77 -2.17 6.00
CA VAL A 104 16.28 -3.53 6.24
C VAL A 104 17.46 -4.50 6.17
N PRO A 105 17.70 -5.36 7.17
CA PRO A 105 18.81 -6.30 7.17
C PRO A 105 18.79 -7.25 5.98
N GLN A 106 19.98 -7.58 5.46
CA GLN A 106 20.13 -8.42 4.27
C GLN A 106 19.43 -9.77 4.43
N ASP A 107 19.50 -10.40 5.60
CA ASP A 107 18.89 -11.70 5.85
C ASP A 107 17.35 -11.65 5.79
N VAL A 108 16.74 -10.50 6.11
CA VAL A 108 15.31 -10.28 5.90
C VAL A 108 15.03 -10.08 4.43
N LEU A 109 15.81 -9.24 3.73
CA LEU A 109 15.67 -9.01 2.29
C LEU A 109 15.75 -10.32 1.50
N THR A 110 16.61 -11.26 1.90
CA THR A 110 16.80 -12.53 1.21
C THR A 110 16.01 -13.69 1.80
N ALA A 111 15.01 -13.42 2.66
CA ALA A 111 14.17 -14.45 3.28
C ALA A 111 14.97 -15.62 3.89
N SER A 112 16.02 -15.27 4.64
CA SER A 112 16.96 -16.15 5.32
C SER A 112 17.14 -15.74 6.78
N THR A 113 16.06 -15.29 7.42
CA THR A 113 16.06 -14.94 8.85
C THR A 113 16.09 -16.20 9.71
N GLY A 114 15.63 -17.34 9.19
CA GLY A 114 15.43 -18.59 9.94
C GLY A 114 14.15 -18.60 10.79
N VAL A 115 13.31 -17.56 10.69
CA VAL A 115 11.95 -17.55 11.24
C VAL A 115 10.97 -17.87 10.10
N PRO A 116 10.38 -19.08 10.04
CA PRO A 116 9.56 -19.53 8.90
C PRO A 116 8.44 -18.56 8.50
N ALA A 117 7.75 -17.98 9.47
CA ALA A 117 6.70 -16.99 9.23
C ALA A 117 7.21 -15.74 8.50
N ILE A 118 8.41 -15.27 8.84
CA ILE A 118 9.04 -14.09 8.24
C ILE A 118 9.57 -14.42 6.86
N ASP A 119 10.32 -15.51 6.72
CA ASP A 119 10.92 -15.93 5.46
C ASP A 119 9.85 -16.21 4.40
N ALA A 120 8.77 -16.91 4.75
CA ALA A 120 7.64 -17.14 3.85
C ALA A 120 6.94 -15.84 3.46
N THR A 121 6.83 -14.88 4.38
CA THR A 121 6.21 -13.57 4.12
C THR A 121 7.02 -12.77 3.11
N VAL A 122 8.35 -12.73 3.25
CA VAL A 122 9.23 -12.02 2.31
C VAL A 122 9.21 -12.68 0.93
N ARG A 123 9.31 -14.01 0.87
CA ARG A 123 9.17 -14.74 -0.41
C ARG A 123 7.84 -14.41 -1.10
N ARG A 124 6.74 -14.41 -0.35
CA ARG A 124 5.41 -14.07 -0.88
C ARG A 124 5.34 -12.64 -1.42
N LEU A 125 5.95 -11.68 -0.73
CA LEU A 125 6.09 -10.30 -1.19
C LEU A 125 6.85 -10.24 -2.51
N HIS A 126 8.01 -10.89 -2.58
CA HIS A 126 8.88 -10.90 -3.76
C HIS A 126 8.30 -11.67 -4.95
N GLU A 127 7.51 -12.70 -4.71
CA GLU A 127 6.91 -13.54 -5.75
C GLU A 127 5.56 -13.04 -6.27
N MET A 128 4.77 -12.39 -5.42
CA MET A 128 3.40 -11.99 -5.80
C MET A 128 3.14 -10.49 -5.69
N GLY A 129 4.03 -9.72 -5.07
CA GLY A 129 3.83 -8.28 -4.81
C GLY A 129 2.62 -8.03 -3.91
N TRP A 130 2.25 -9.01 -3.09
CA TRP A 130 1.09 -8.94 -2.21
C TRP A 130 1.26 -9.91 -1.06
N ILE A 131 0.82 -9.48 0.12
CA ILE A 131 0.82 -10.27 1.36
C ILE A 131 -0.56 -10.13 2.03
N HIS A 132 -1.03 -11.18 2.68
CA HIS A 132 -2.16 -11.14 3.60
C HIS A 132 -1.90 -10.12 4.74
N ASN A 133 -2.94 -9.54 5.36
CA ASN A 133 -2.75 -8.50 6.38
C ASN A 133 -1.95 -9.00 7.59
N HIS A 134 -2.30 -10.17 8.12
CA HIS A 134 -1.68 -10.71 9.34
C HIS A 134 -0.16 -10.91 9.21
N PRO A 135 0.37 -11.51 8.13
CA PRO A 135 1.82 -11.55 7.91
C PRO A 135 2.48 -10.18 7.67
N ARG A 136 1.76 -9.14 7.19
CA ARG A 136 2.31 -7.76 7.18
C ARG A 136 2.56 -7.27 8.60
N LEU A 137 1.65 -7.55 9.54
CA LEU A 137 1.80 -7.18 10.95
C LEU A 137 2.98 -7.93 11.60
N TRP A 138 3.12 -9.23 11.31
CA TRP A 138 4.25 -10.03 11.80
C TRP A 138 5.59 -9.50 11.30
N LEU A 139 5.72 -9.26 9.99
CA LEU A 139 6.95 -8.72 9.40
C LEU A 139 7.30 -7.34 9.97
N ALA A 140 6.31 -6.46 10.12
CA ALA A 140 6.51 -5.16 10.73
C ALA A 140 6.96 -5.27 12.20
N SER A 141 6.29 -6.12 12.99
CA SER A 141 6.63 -6.32 14.39
C SER A 141 8.02 -6.94 14.56
N TYR A 142 8.38 -7.90 13.72
CA TYR A 142 9.70 -8.53 13.75
C TYR A 142 10.79 -7.49 13.43
N LEU A 143 10.63 -6.72 12.36
CA LEU A 143 11.60 -5.70 11.98
C LEU A 143 11.77 -4.62 13.07
N VAL A 144 10.67 -4.09 13.60
CA VAL A 144 10.76 -3.02 14.60
C VAL A 144 11.24 -3.55 15.95
N HIS A 145 10.61 -4.60 16.47
CA HIS A 145 10.73 -4.94 17.89
C HIS A 145 11.80 -5.98 18.18
N VAL A 146 12.07 -6.87 17.21
CA VAL A 146 13.10 -7.93 17.31
C VAL A 146 14.41 -7.51 16.65
N ARG A 147 14.34 -6.87 15.48
CA ARG A 147 15.52 -6.48 14.68
C ARG A 147 15.95 -5.02 14.84
N LYS A 148 15.22 -4.24 15.65
CA LYS A 148 15.50 -2.81 15.91
C LYS A 148 15.67 -2.01 14.63
N VAL A 149 14.81 -2.26 13.64
CA VAL A 149 14.75 -1.50 12.39
C VAL A 149 13.71 -0.42 12.53
N HIS A 150 14.06 0.81 12.18
CA HIS A 150 13.13 1.93 12.20
C HIS A 150 11.97 1.61 11.26
N TRP A 151 10.73 1.77 11.73
CA TRP A 151 9.52 1.38 10.99
C TRP A 151 9.51 1.94 9.56
N ARG A 152 10.07 3.14 9.38
CA ARG A 152 10.15 3.81 8.09
C ARG A 152 10.95 3.03 7.04
N ALA A 153 12.05 2.39 7.43
CA ALA A 153 12.88 1.61 6.52
C ALA A 153 12.10 0.40 5.98
N GLY A 154 11.45 -0.34 6.87
CA GLY A 154 10.57 -1.44 6.50
C GLY A 154 9.35 -0.99 5.70
N ALA A 155 8.75 0.15 6.05
CA ALA A 155 7.60 0.72 5.35
C ALA A 155 7.93 1.10 3.91
N ASP A 156 9.05 1.81 3.66
CA ASP A 156 9.46 2.19 2.31
C ASP A 156 9.82 0.97 1.45
N TRP A 157 10.53 0.00 2.02
CA TRP A 157 10.86 -1.26 1.34
C TRP A 157 9.60 -2.04 0.96
N MET A 158 8.71 -2.32 1.92
CA MET A 158 7.48 -3.07 1.67
C MET A 158 6.57 -2.34 0.66
N TYR A 159 6.44 -1.00 0.78
CA TYR A 159 5.68 -0.18 -0.15
C TYR A 159 6.14 -0.36 -1.61
N GLY A 160 7.45 -0.41 -1.86
CA GLY A 160 7.99 -0.54 -3.21
C GLY A 160 7.67 -1.88 -3.87
N HIS A 161 7.54 -2.95 -3.08
CA HIS A 161 7.21 -4.29 -3.58
C HIS A 161 5.71 -4.56 -3.69
N LEU A 162 4.89 -3.92 -2.87
CA LEU A 162 3.44 -4.13 -2.85
C LEU A 162 2.77 -3.54 -4.09
N LEU A 163 2.07 -4.36 -4.87
CA LEU A 163 1.13 -3.94 -5.90
C LEU A 163 0.05 -3.02 -5.32
N ASP A 164 -0.36 -3.25 -4.08
CA ASP A 164 -1.35 -2.42 -3.39
C ASP A 164 -0.73 -1.32 -2.51
N GLY A 165 0.56 -1.03 -2.66
CA GLY A 165 1.28 -0.09 -1.81
C GLY A 165 0.66 1.32 -1.83
N ASP A 166 0.02 1.70 -0.73
CA ASP A 166 -0.58 3.01 -0.52
C ASP A 166 0.14 3.69 0.66
N LEU A 167 0.67 4.91 0.47
CA LEU A 167 1.53 5.55 1.49
C LEU A 167 0.82 5.73 2.83
N ALA A 168 -0.44 6.17 2.82
CA ALA A 168 -1.22 6.29 4.05
C ALA A 168 -1.40 4.93 4.72
N SER A 169 -2.00 3.98 4.00
CA SER A 169 -2.33 2.67 4.57
C SER A 169 -1.09 1.94 5.06
N ASN A 170 -0.01 1.95 4.28
CA ASN A 170 1.22 1.27 4.64
C ASN A 170 1.93 1.97 5.81
N HIS A 171 2.30 3.24 5.67
CA HIS A 171 3.14 3.92 6.66
C HIS A 171 2.42 4.07 8.00
N LEU A 172 1.10 4.31 8.01
CA LEU A 172 0.35 4.40 9.27
C LEU A 172 0.12 3.02 9.91
N SER A 173 -0.03 1.94 9.14
CA SER A 173 -0.03 0.58 9.71
C SER A 173 1.32 0.22 10.34
N TRP A 174 2.43 0.58 9.70
CA TRP A 174 3.77 0.40 10.27
C TRP A 174 3.96 1.18 11.58
N GLN A 175 3.52 2.44 11.62
CA GLN A 175 3.53 3.24 12.85
C GLN A 175 2.60 2.70 13.93
N TRP A 176 1.44 2.14 13.54
CA TRP A 176 0.53 1.48 14.47
C TRP A 176 1.18 0.26 15.13
N VAL A 177 1.91 -0.55 14.34
CA VAL A 177 2.69 -1.69 14.86
C VAL A 177 3.85 -1.22 15.75
N ALA A 178 4.55 -0.17 15.33
CA ALA A 178 5.68 0.40 16.05
C ALA A 178 5.28 1.09 17.37
N GLY A 179 4.01 1.47 17.52
CA GLY A 179 3.53 2.23 18.68
C GLY A 179 3.69 3.75 18.56
N THR A 180 4.12 4.26 17.41
CA THR A 180 4.25 5.72 17.16
C THR A 180 2.94 6.35 16.65
N PHE A 181 1.95 5.54 16.29
CA PHE A 181 0.59 5.97 15.94
C PHE A 181 -0.49 5.16 16.68
N SER A 182 -0.15 4.61 17.84
CA SER A 182 -1.05 3.84 18.71
C SER A 182 -0.62 3.98 20.17
N THR A 183 -1.46 3.54 21.11
CA THR A 183 -1.13 3.61 22.56
C THR A 183 -0.28 2.43 23.03
N LYS A 184 -0.22 1.35 22.26
CA LYS A 184 0.56 0.14 22.59
C LYS A 184 1.15 -0.45 21.31
N PRO A 185 2.44 -0.84 21.31
CA PRO A 185 3.04 -1.55 20.19
C PRO A 185 2.35 -2.89 19.97
N TYR A 186 2.29 -3.32 18.71
CA TYR A 186 1.84 -4.66 18.36
C TYR A 186 3.01 -5.64 18.43
N LEU A 187 2.80 -6.75 19.14
CA LEU A 187 3.71 -7.89 19.19
C LEU A 187 2.99 -9.14 18.69
N PHE A 188 3.75 -10.15 18.29
CA PHE A 188 3.25 -11.48 17.97
C PHE A 188 4.28 -12.52 18.42
N ASN A 189 3.81 -13.73 18.73
CA ASN A 189 4.63 -14.87 19.11
C ASN A 189 4.36 -16.10 18.23
N ALA A 190 5.11 -17.18 18.44
CA ALA A 190 4.94 -18.43 17.69
C ALA A 190 3.54 -19.05 17.84
N GLU A 191 2.88 -18.92 19.00
CA GLU A 191 1.49 -19.37 19.20
C GLU A 191 0.49 -18.60 18.32
N ASN A 192 0.66 -17.28 18.20
CA ASN A 192 -0.14 -16.45 17.31
C ASN A 192 -0.01 -16.93 15.86
N VAL A 193 1.23 -17.21 15.42
CA VAL A 193 1.50 -17.75 14.09
C VAL A 193 0.84 -19.12 13.94
N ALA A 194 1.04 -20.04 14.87
CA ALA A 194 0.48 -21.38 14.82
C ALA A 194 -1.06 -21.38 14.75
N LYS A 195 -1.71 -20.39 15.40
CA LYS A 195 -3.18 -20.22 15.34
C LYS A 195 -3.67 -19.72 13.99
N TYR A 196 -3.04 -18.70 13.41
CA TYR A 196 -3.54 -18.01 12.22
C TYR A 196 -2.89 -18.48 10.90
N ALA A 197 -1.77 -19.19 10.99
CA ALA A 197 -1.09 -19.85 9.87
C ALA A 197 -0.31 -21.09 10.37
N PRO A 198 -0.99 -22.20 10.69
CA PRO A 198 -0.34 -23.42 11.20
C PRO A 198 0.85 -23.90 10.35
N ALA A 199 0.74 -23.77 9.01
CA ALA A 199 1.81 -24.14 8.07
C ALA A 199 3.09 -23.28 8.20
N LEU A 200 3.02 -22.14 8.90
CA LEU A 200 4.13 -21.22 9.13
C LEU A 200 4.59 -21.21 10.60
N ALA A 201 4.11 -22.16 11.41
CA ALA A 201 4.50 -22.28 12.81
C ALA A 201 6.03 -22.19 12.95
N SER A 202 6.48 -21.40 13.93
CA SER A 202 7.88 -21.02 14.10
C SER A 202 8.41 -21.36 15.51
N PRO A 203 8.27 -22.62 15.97
CA PRO A 203 8.73 -23.02 17.30
C PRO A 203 10.27 -22.97 17.38
N GLY A 204 10.79 -22.73 18.58
CA GLY A 204 12.23 -22.65 18.86
C GLY A 204 12.94 -21.44 18.25
N THR A 205 12.20 -20.46 17.71
CA THR A 205 12.74 -19.21 17.17
C THR A 205 12.67 -18.08 18.22
N VAL A 206 13.24 -16.93 17.91
CA VAL A 206 13.22 -15.72 18.74
C VAL A 206 11.80 -15.21 19.06
N ILE A 207 10.81 -15.57 18.24
CA ILE A 207 9.40 -15.24 18.46
C ILE A 207 8.66 -16.31 19.28
N ASP A 208 9.27 -17.45 19.57
CA ASP A 208 8.71 -18.50 20.42
C ASP A 208 8.90 -18.18 21.90
N ALA A 209 8.18 -17.15 22.35
CA ALA A 209 8.23 -16.63 23.71
C ALA A 209 6.87 -16.06 24.14
N THR A 210 6.69 -15.89 25.45
CA THR A 210 5.53 -15.18 26.01
C THR A 210 5.51 -13.71 25.56
N TYR A 211 4.34 -13.09 25.53
CA TYR A 211 4.20 -11.67 25.21
C TYR A 211 4.99 -10.76 26.17
N GLU A 212 5.08 -11.13 27.44
CA GLU A 212 5.86 -10.42 28.46
C GLU A 212 7.35 -10.45 28.13
N ALA A 213 7.89 -11.64 27.81
CA ALA A 213 9.29 -11.79 27.42
C ALA A 213 9.62 -11.05 26.11
N LEU A 214 8.71 -11.06 25.13
CA LEU A 214 8.86 -10.29 23.89
C LEU A 214 8.82 -8.78 24.15
N GLY A 215 7.92 -8.32 25.02
CA GLY A 215 7.88 -6.91 25.44
C GLY A 215 9.14 -6.48 26.15
N LEU A 216 9.67 -7.31 27.07
CA LEU A 216 10.93 -7.04 27.74
C LEU A 216 12.09 -7.00 26.75
N ARG A 217 12.21 -7.98 25.84
CA ARG A 217 13.20 -7.97 24.75
C ARG A 217 13.09 -6.70 23.93
N ALA A 218 11.87 -6.33 23.54
CA ALA A 218 11.64 -5.17 22.70
C ALA A 218 12.05 -3.86 23.39
N ALA A 219 11.92 -3.79 24.72
CA ALA A 219 12.30 -2.65 25.53
C ALA A 219 13.80 -2.57 25.88
N THR A 220 14.48 -3.71 26.07
CA THR A 220 15.81 -3.72 26.73
C THR A 220 16.93 -4.39 25.95
N GLN A 221 16.61 -5.26 24.99
CA GLN A 221 17.62 -6.02 24.25
C GLN A 221 17.92 -5.37 22.90
N PRO A 222 19.15 -5.52 22.36
CA PRO A 222 19.50 -5.03 21.02
C PRO A 222 18.88 -5.91 19.90
N ASP A 223 19.25 -5.65 18.64
CA ASP A 223 18.92 -6.50 17.49
C ASP A 223 19.29 -7.97 17.78
N ALA A 224 18.31 -8.86 17.64
CA ALA A 224 18.51 -10.30 17.86
C ALA A 224 19.31 -11.00 16.74
N GLY A 225 19.42 -10.39 15.56
CA GLY A 225 19.99 -11.02 14.37
C GLY A 225 19.09 -12.13 13.78
N PRO A 226 19.56 -12.82 12.73
CA PRO A 226 18.91 -14.03 12.22
C PRO A 226 19.15 -15.23 13.14
N GLU A 227 18.30 -16.25 13.01
CA GLU A 227 18.48 -17.53 13.69
C GLU A 227 19.78 -18.24 13.25
N PRO A 228 20.41 -19.02 14.13
CA PRO A 228 21.58 -19.84 13.77
C PRO A 228 21.25 -20.86 12.65
N LYS A 229 20.05 -21.44 12.69
CA LYS A 229 19.54 -22.35 11.66
C LYS A 229 18.65 -21.57 10.69
N ARG A 230 19.26 -21.02 9.65
CA ARG A 230 18.56 -20.27 8.59
C ARG A 230 18.64 -20.99 7.24
N PRO A 231 17.62 -20.84 6.37
CA PRO A 231 17.68 -21.36 5.01
C PRO A 231 18.68 -20.54 4.17
N GLU A 232 19.02 -21.06 3.00
CA GLU A 232 19.80 -20.31 2.01
C GLU A 232 19.08 -19.03 1.59
N PRO A 233 19.81 -17.90 1.45
CA PRO A 233 19.30 -16.65 0.89
C PRO A 233 18.61 -16.86 -0.46
N CYS A 234 17.41 -16.31 -0.64
CA CYS A 234 16.76 -16.20 -1.94
C CYS A 234 17.11 -14.88 -2.63
N ASP A 235 16.79 -14.79 -3.92
CA ASP A 235 16.91 -13.53 -4.66
C ASP A 235 15.98 -12.45 -4.08
N ALA A 236 16.49 -11.23 -3.99
CA ALA A 236 15.78 -10.06 -3.52
C ALA A 236 15.63 -9.09 -4.70
N PRO A 237 14.45 -9.02 -5.35
CA PRO A 237 14.27 -8.17 -6.51
C PRO A 237 14.55 -6.71 -6.13
N PRO A 238 15.24 -5.93 -6.96
CA PRO A 238 15.56 -4.55 -6.62
C PRO A 238 14.32 -3.65 -6.69
N LEU A 239 14.35 -2.56 -5.92
CA LEU A 239 13.46 -1.41 -6.12
C LEU A 239 14.12 -0.42 -7.07
N LEU A 240 13.43 -0.11 -8.16
CA LEU A 240 13.95 0.65 -9.28
C LEU A 240 13.40 2.09 -9.25
N PRO A 241 14.24 3.09 -9.59
CA PRO A 241 13.78 4.48 -9.74
C PRO A 241 13.05 4.71 -11.06
N GLU A 242 13.16 3.78 -12.00
CA GLU A 242 12.59 3.86 -13.35
C GLU A 242 11.88 2.55 -13.70
N ALA A 243 10.88 2.64 -14.58
CA ALA A 243 10.11 1.50 -15.04
C ALA A 243 10.87 0.73 -16.14
N PRO A 244 11.18 -0.57 -15.95
CA PRO A 244 11.87 -1.36 -16.97
C PRO A 244 11.11 -1.41 -18.30
N GLY A 245 11.84 -1.20 -19.40
CA GLY A 245 11.27 -1.25 -20.75
C GLY A 245 10.39 -0.06 -21.14
N ILE A 246 10.26 0.96 -20.29
CA ILE A 246 9.54 2.19 -20.60
C ILE A 246 10.55 3.29 -20.94
N ARG A 247 10.30 4.01 -22.03
CA ARG A 247 11.20 5.08 -22.47
C ARG A 247 11.15 6.24 -21.48
N HIS A 248 12.25 6.43 -20.75
CA HIS A 248 12.51 7.65 -20.00
C HIS A 248 12.95 8.76 -20.97
N SER A 249 12.32 9.93 -20.91
CA SER A 249 12.71 11.06 -21.73
C SER A 249 12.62 12.37 -20.96
N ALA A 250 13.72 13.13 -21.01
CA ALA A 250 13.76 14.50 -20.48
C ALA A 250 12.98 15.50 -21.35
N ILE A 251 12.69 15.16 -22.61
CA ILE A 251 11.93 16.02 -23.52
C ILE A 251 10.44 15.64 -23.39
N PRO A 252 9.57 16.53 -22.90
CA PRO A 252 8.17 16.19 -22.77
C PRO A 252 7.47 16.10 -24.15
N PRO A 253 6.41 15.29 -24.30
CA PRO A 253 5.53 15.34 -25.45
C PRO A 253 4.94 16.74 -25.71
N ARG A 254 4.68 17.05 -26.98
CA ARG A 254 4.00 18.28 -27.42
C ARG A 254 2.61 17.96 -27.95
N PHE A 255 1.68 18.85 -27.66
CA PHE A 255 0.28 18.73 -28.06
C PHE A 255 -0.18 19.99 -28.80
N ALA A 256 -1.25 19.86 -29.59
CA ALA A 256 -1.83 20.98 -30.31
C ALA A 256 -2.43 22.00 -29.31
N ALA A 257 -2.17 23.29 -29.52
CA ALA A 257 -2.79 24.34 -28.72
C ALA A 257 -4.31 24.30 -28.87
N GLY A 258 -5.03 24.52 -27.77
CA GLY A 258 -6.49 24.43 -27.68
C GLY A 258 -7.01 23.02 -27.37
N SER A 259 -6.17 21.99 -27.43
CA SER A 259 -6.59 20.61 -27.11
C SER A 259 -6.79 20.39 -25.61
N THR A 260 -7.61 19.39 -25.29
CA THR A 260 -7.74 18.79 -23.97
C THR A 260 -7.08 17.41 -23.97
N VAL A 261 -6.15 17.16 -23.04
CA VAL A 261 -5.42 15.88 -22.94
C VAL A 261 -5.64 15.26 -21.58
N ALA A 262 -6.08 14.00 -21.56
CA ALA A 262 -6.20 13.23 -20.32
C ALA A 262 -4.83 12.71 -19.88
N LEU A 263 -4.48 12.91 -18.60
CA LEU A 263 -3.32 12.27 -17.99
C LEU A 263 -3.76 11.03 -17.22
N VAL A 264 -3.25 9.87 -17.62
CA VAL A 264 -3.47 8.60 -16.92
C VAL A 264 -2.23 8.30 -16.08
N HIS A 265 -2.33 8.36 -14.77
CA HIS A 265 -1.23 8.12 -13.83
C HIS A 265 -1.53 6.89 -12.95
N PRO A 266 -0.58 6.42 -12.13
CA PRO A 266 -0.73 5.14 -11.44
C PRO A 266 -1.91 5.01 -10.48
N TRP A 267 -2.61 6.08 -10.11
CA TRP A 267 -3.73 6.01 -9.14
C TRP A 267 -5.07 6.40 -9.77
N CYS A 268 -5.17 6.37 -11.11
CA CYS A 268 -6.41 6.65 -11.84
C CYS A 268 -6.65 5.67 -13.01
N LEU A 269 -6.49 4.38 -12.75
CA LEU A 269 -6.54 3.33 -13.78
C LEU A 269 -7.96 2.78 -14.08
N GLY A 270 -8.98 3.56 -13.73
CA GLY A 270 -10.39 3.29 -13.99
C GLY A 270 -10.79 3.80 -15.38
N GLU A 271 -11.60 4.86 -15.41
CA GLU A 271 -12.05 5.52 -16.63
C GLU A 271 -11.15 6.71 -17.01
N VAL A 272 -10.87 6.85 -18.31
CA VAL A 272 -10.16 8.01 -18.85
C VAL A 272 -11.14 9.17 -18.98
N PRO A 273 -10.85 10.36 -18.40
CA PRO A 273 -11.71 11.53 -18.58
C PRO A 273 -11.88 11.89 -20.08
N PRO A 274 -13.05 12.37 -20.52
CA PRO A 274 -13.25 12.81 -21.90
C PRO A 274 -12.23 13.89 -22.32
N SER A 275 -11.57 13.66 -23.46
CA SER A 275 -10.47 14.50 -23.96
C SER A 275 -10.24 14.25 -25.47
N ASP A 276 -9.43 15.10 -26.11
CA ASP A 276 -9.01 14.96 -27.51
C ASP A 276 -7.91 13.89 -27.68
N GLY A 277 -7.23 13.55 -26.59
CA GLY A 277 -6.22 12.50 -26.53
C GLY A 277 -5.87 12.14 -25.08
N ALA A 278 -5.14 11.04 -24.87
CA ALA A 278 -4.72 10.59 -23.55
C ALA A 278 -3.23 10.24 -23.55
N LEU A 279 -2.55 10.55 -22.44
CA LEU A 279 -1.16 10.20 -22.19
C LEU A 279 -1.05 9.51 -20.84
N ALA A 280 -0.55 8.27 -20.85
CA ALA A 280 -0.14 7.60 -19.63
C ALA A 280 1.20 8.16 -19.15
N VAL A 281 1.32 8.48 -17.86
CA VAL A 281 2.50 9.13 -17.28
C VAL A 281 2.99 8.48 -16.00
N PHE A 282 4.30 8.30 -15.93
CA PHE A 282 5.05 8.09 -14.69
C PHE A 282 5.87 9.34 -14.37
N HIS A 283 5.61 9.96 -13.22
CA HIS A 283 6.34 11.14 -12.76
C HIS A 283 7.70 10.74 -12.16
N ALA A 284 8.78 10.98 -12.90
CA ALA A 284 10.13 10.55 -12.54
C ALA A 284 10.59 11.05 -11.15
N PRO A 285 10.46 12.34 -10.78
CA PRO A 285 10.84 12.82 -9.44
C PRO A 285 10.13 12.11 -8.28
N PHE A 286 8.93 11.56 -8.49
CA PHE A 286 8.26 10.76 -7.47
C PHE A 286 8.93 9.40 -7.30
N HIS A 287 9.26 8.73 -8.41
CA HIS A 287 9.80 7.37 -8.40
C HIS A 287 11.29 7.30 -8.04
N GLU A 288 12.04 8.39 -8.20
CA GLU A 288 13.37 8.53 -7.61
C GLU A 288 13.35 8.35 -6.08
N ARG A 289 12.31 8.89 -5.44
CA ARG A 289 12.10 8.83 -3.98
C ARG A 289 11.35 7.57 -3.56
N TYR A 290 10.32 7.19 -4.31
CA TYR A 290 9.44 6.07 -4.01
C TYR A 290 9.60 5.00 -5.07
N ARG A 291 10.71 4.28 -4.97
CA ARG A 291 11.09 3.24 -5.92
C ARG A 291 10.15 2.06 -5.87
N TRP A 292 9.88 1.47 -7.02
CA TRP A 292 9.00 0.32 -7.15
C TRP A 292 9.74 -0.89 -7.72
N SER A 293 9.25 -2.07 -7.37
CA SER A 293 9.70 -3.30 -8.02
C SER A 293 9.29 -3.32 -9.49
N ALA A 294 10.06 -4.03 -10.32
CA ALA A 294 9.72 -4.25 -11.73
C ALA A 294 8.30 -4.81 -11.91
N ARG A 295 7.86 -5.71 -11.00
CA ARG A 295 6.49 -6.26 -11.04
C ARG A 295 5.42 -5.18 -10.88
N ARG A 296 5.62 -4.24 -9.95
CA ARG A 296 4.65 -3.17 -9.71
C ARG A 296 4.58 -2.20 -10.87
N PHE A 297 5.73 -1.81 -11.43
CA PHE A 297 5.75 -1.04 -12.68
C PHE A 297 5.03 -1.78 -13.80
N GLY A 298 5.29 -3.08 -13.98
CA GLY A 298 4.63 -3.92 -14.98
C GLY A 298 3.11 -3.95 -14.81
N PHE A 299 2.60 -4.18 -13.59
CA PHE A 299 1.17 -4.19 -13.30
C PHE A 299 0.49 -2.88 -13.73
N VAL A 300 1.05 -1.74 -13.34
CA VAL A 300 0.50 -0.41 -13.66
C VAL A 300 0.63 -0.10 -15.16
N ALA A 301 1.80 -0.34 -15.74
CA ALA A 301 2.08 -0.02 -17.13
C ALA A 301 1.22 -0.83 -18.10
N THR A 302 0.96 -2.12 -17.81
CA THR A 302 0.07 -2.95 -18.63
C THR A 302 -1.33 -2.35 -18.72
N ARG A 303 -1.90 -1.91 -17.59
CA ARG A 303 -3.22 -1.26 -17.60
C ARG A 303 -3.19 0.09 -18.30
N MET A 304 -2.15 0.90 -18.06
CA MET A 304 -1.97 2.18 -18.74
C MET A 304 -1.97 2.03 -20.26
N ARG A 305 -1.21 1.06 -20.81
CA ARG A 305 -1.20 0.76 -22.25
C ARG A 305 -2.58 0.41 -22.77
N ALA A 306 -3.32 -0.44 -22.04
CA ALA A 306 -4.68 -0.80 -22.43
C ALA A 306 -5.64 0.40 -22.44
N MET A 307 -5.42 1.39 -21.56
CA MET A 307 -6.26 2.59 -21.47
C MET A 307 -5.94 3.64 -22.55
N THR A 308 -4.69 3.76 -22.96
CA THR A 308 -4.25 4.83 -23.88
C THR A 308 -3.83 4.33 -25.26
N ASN A 309 -3.79 3.02 -25.47
CA ASN A 309 -3.28 2.36 -26.68
C ASN A 309 -1.86 2.86 -27.09
N ALA A 310 -1.03 3.16 -26.09
CA ALA A 310 0.31 3.73 -26.28
C ALA A 310 1.23 3.38 -25.09
N GLU A 311 2.54 3.45 -25.32
CA GLU A 311 3.53 3.32 -24.24
C GLU A 311 3.42 4.48 -23.24
N PRO A 312 3.46 4.21 -21.91
CA PRO A 312 3.53 5.27 -20.92
C PRO A 312 4.78 6.13 -21.12
N TRP A 313 4.63 7.43 -20.91
CA TRP A 313 5.77 8.34 -20.85
C TRP A 313 6.30 8.41 -19.42
N PHE A 314 7.60 8.22 -19.25
CA PHE A 314 8.29 8.40 -17.98
C PHE A 314 9.07 9.72 -18.03
N GLY A 315 8.85 10.62 -17.08
CA GLY A 315 9.54 11.91 -17.03
C GLY A 315 8.94 12.90 -16.04
N ASP A 316 9.35 14.17 -16.10
CA ASP A 316 8.82 15.21 -15.22
C ASP A 316 7.48 15.75 -15.74
N VAL A 317 6.38 15.19 -15.21
CA VAL A 317 5.00 15.66 -15.45
C VAL A 317 4.83 17.17 -15.20
N LYS A 318 5.53 17.78 -14.24
CA LYS A 318 5.46 19.23 -14.02
C LYS A 318 6.07 20.01 -15.19
N ALA A 319 7.20 19.54 -15.72
CA ALA A 319 7.80 20.11 -16.92
C ALA A 319 6.91 19.91 -18.16
N LEU A 320 6.27 18.75 -18.29
CA LEU A 320 5.30 18.46 -19.36
C LEU A 320 4.17 19.48 -19.42
N VAL A 321 3.48 19.71 -18.30
CA VAL A 321 2.32 20.61 -18.27
C VAL A 321 2.73 22.07 -18.49
N LYS A 322 3.88 22.48 -17.94
CA LYS A 322 4.42 23.85 -18.11
C LYS A 322 4.85 24.16 -19.54
N MET A 323 5.36 23.16 -20.27
CA MET A 323 5.77 23.35 -21.65
C MET A 323 4.56 23.48 -22.60
N ASN A 324 3.44 22.85 -22.26
CA ASN A 324 2.22 22.83 -23.05
C ASN A 324 1.16 23.83 -22.53
N LYS A 325 1.53 25.12 -22.37
CA LYS A 325 0.67 26.16 -21.77
C LYS A 325 -0.68 26.35 -22.47
N GLY A 326 -0.74 26.10 -23.78
CA GLY A 326 -1.97 26.20 -24.58
C GLY A 326 -2.87 24.97 -24.52
N VAL A 327 -2.55 23.97 -23.70
CA VAL A 327 -3.28 22.71 -23.60
C VAL A 327 -3.90 22.59 -22.22
N ARG A 328 -5.16 22.14 -22.17
CA ARG A 328 -5.85 21.80 -20.94
C ARG A 328 -5.58 20.33 -20.62
N PHE A 329 -5.02 20.04 -19.46
CA PHE A 329 -4.88 18.68 -18.97
C PHE A 329 -6.04 18.32 -18.05
N VAL A 330 -6.57 17.11 -18.16
CA VAL A 330 -7.61 16.59 -17.25
C VAL A 330 -7.12 15.29 -16.61
N THR A 331 -7.35 15.12 -15.31
CA THR A 331 -6.91 13.93 -14.57
C THR A 331 -7.76 13.71 -13.32
N THR A 332 -7.57 12.57 -12.65
CA THR A 332 -7.98 12.39 -11.25
C THR A 332 -6.89 12.92 -10.33
N ALA A 333 -7.27 13.53 -9.21
CA ALA A 333 -6.36 13.98 -8.18
C ALA A 333 -5.80 12.81 -7.37
N THR A 334 -4.58 12.96 -6.84
CA THR A 334 -3.94 12.00 -5.95
C THR A 334 -3.27 12.71 -4.80
N MET A 335 -3.20 12.06 -3.63
CA MET A 335 -2.50 12.60 -2.46
C MET A 335 -0.99 12.42 -2.53
N ASN A 336 -0.49 11.64 -3.50
CA ASN A 336 0.94 11.45 -3.71
C ASN A 336 1.60 12.78 -4.03
N THR A 337 2.35 13.32 -3.07
CA THR A 337 2.76 14.74 -3.04
C THR A 337 3.56 15.20 -4.25
N GLY A 338 4.33 14.32 -4.91
CA GLY A 338 5.01 14.62 -6.17
C GLY A 338 4.02 14.92 -7.30
N TYR A 339 3.07 14.01 -7.52
CA TYR A 339 2.03 14.16 -8.54
C TYR A 339 1.05 15.29 -8.19
N ALA A 340 0.61 15.38 -6.93
CA ALA A 340 -0.27 16.46 -6.48
C ALA A 340 0.30 17.85 -6.78
N LYS A 341 1.62 18.03 -6.58
CA LYS A 341 2.33 19.27 -6.93
C LYS A 341 2.41 19.50 -8.43
N ALA A 342 2.61 18.45 -9.24
CA ALA A 342 2.61 18.57 -10.69
C ALA A 342 1.22 18.92 -11.25
N PHE A 343 0.16 18.42 -10.62
CA PHE A 343 -1.23 18.69 -10.99
C PHE A 343 -1.78 20.00 -10.43
N GLY A 344 -1.03 20.72 -9.60
CA GLY A 344 -1.40 22.05 -9.11
C GLY A 344 -1.12 23.19 -10.10
N GLU A 345 -0.66 22.89 -11.31
CA GLU A 345 -0.40 23.89 -12.35
C GLU A 345 -1.72 24.39 -12.97
N PRO A 346 -1.83 25.67 -13.38
CA PRO A 346 -3.12 26.28 -13.74
C PRO A 346 -3.86 25.66 -14.91
N ASN A 347 -3.14 24.96 -15.81
CA ASN A 347 -3.71 24.29 -16.97
C ASN A 347 -4.07 22.82 -16.71
N VAL A 348 -4.07 22.37 -15.45
CA VAL A 348 -4.46 21.01 -15.06
C VAL A 348 -5.74 21.04 -14.24
N ASP A 349 -6.77 20.36 -14.73
CA ASP A 349 -8.03 20.09 -14.06
C ASP A 349 -7.98 18.70 -13.41
N ALA A 350 -7.60 18.66 -12.12
CA ALA A 350 -7.49 17.45 -11.34
C ALA A 350 -8.74 17.23 -10.48
N ARG A 351 -9.60 16.31 -10.92
CA ARG A 351 -10.88 16.00 -10.26
C ARG A 351 -10.66 15.16 -9.01
N ALA A 352 -11.32 15.52 -7.90
CA ALA A 352 -11.22 14.74 -6.67
C ALA A 352 -11.67 13.29 -6.90
N ALA A 353 -10.90 12.33 -6.37
CA ALA A 353 -11.32 10.93 -6.35
C ALA A 353 -12.55 10.77 -5.46
N LYS A 354 -13.56 10.01 -5.91
CA LYS A 354 -14.76 9.77 -5.12
C LYS A 354 -14.46 8.91 -3.90
N ARG A 355 -15.14 9.21 -2.80
CA ARG A 355 -14.92 8.58 -1.49
C ARG A 355 -16.18 7.89 -1.01
N PHE A 356 -15.98 6.76 -0.34
CA PHE A 356 -17.09 5.99 0.24
C PHE A 356 -17.64 6.68 1.49
N LEU A 357 -16.75 7.24 2.32
CA LEU A 357 -17.11 7.96 3.53
C LEU A 357 -16.80 9.45 3.42
N PRO A 358 -17.59 10.32 4.07
CA PRO A 358 -17.26 11.74 4.18
C PRO A 358 -15.89 11.94 4.85
N ASP A 359 -15.28 13.11 4.66
CA ASP A 359 -14.15 13.51 5.50
C ASP A 359 -14.69 14.27 6.68
N PRO A 360 -14.35 13.89 7.92
CA PRO A 360 -14.55 14.78 9.05
C PRO A 360 -13.74 16.08 8.85
N ASP A 361 -14.36 17.21 9.17
CA ASP A 361 -13.72 18.54 9.03
C ASP A 361 -12.55 18.73 10.00
N GLU A 362 -12.62 18.11 11.19
CA GLU A 362 -11.51 18.14 12.14
C GLU A 362 -10.73 16.81 12.20
N PRO A 363 -9.41 16.88 12.47
CA PRO A 363 -8.55 15.70 12.54
C PRO A 363 -8.99 14.68 13.57
N CYS A 364 -9.04 13.41 13.16
CA CYS A 364 -9.31 12.26 14.01
C CYS A 364 -8.00 11.58 14.42
N ALA A 365 -7.74 11.51 15.73
CA ALA A 365 -6.53 10.88 16.26
C ALA A 365 -6.61 9.34 16.32
N SER A 366 -7.78 8.74 16.12
CA SER A 366 -7.98 7.29 16.16
C SER A 366 -9.11 6.85 15.23
N PHE A 367 -9.09 5.56 14.85
CA PHE A 367 -10.13 4.97 14.03
C PHE A 367 -11.51 5.06 14.70
N SER A 368 -11.60 4.83 16.01
CA SER A 368 -12.85 4.95 16.76
C SER A 368 -13.41 6.37 16.73
N ALA A 369 -12.54 7.40 16.84
CA ALA A 369 -12.96 8.79 16.72
C ALA A 369 -13.47 9.10 15.30
N PHE A 370 -12.78 8.59 14.27
CA PHE A 370 -13.20 8.71 12.89
C PHE A 370 -14.56 8.04 12.65
N ARG A 371 -14.74 6.78 13.09
CA ARG A 371 -15.99 6.03 12.98
C ARG A 371 -17.17 6.74 13.66
N LYS A 372 -16.95 7.35 14.83
CA LYS A 372 -17.98 8.12 15.54
C LYS A 372 -18.45 9.34 14.73
N ARG A 373 -17.55 9.97 13.97
CA ARG A 373 -17.87 11.18 13.18
C ARG A 373 -18.52 10.88 11.84
N VAL A 374 -18.11 9.83 11.15
CA VAL A 374 -18.63 9.48 9.81
C VAL A 374 -19.93 8.66 9.85
N GLY A 375 -20.39 8.24 11.03
CA GLY A 375 -21.68 7.57 11.20
C GLY A 375 -21.72 6.09 10.79
N PRO A 376 -22.91 5.49 10.63
CA PRO A 376 -23.06 4.07 10.27
C PRO A 376 -22.51 3.77 8.87
N ILE A 377 -21.99 2.56 8.67
CA ILE A 377 -21.36 2.10 7.41
C ILE A 377 -22.16 1.03 6.69
N ALA A 378 -22.99 0.27 7.40
CA ALA A 378 -23.82 -0.78 6.85
C ALA A 378 -25.21 -0.22 6.55
#